data_AF-A0A3D4NTX7-F1
#
_entry.id   AF-A0A3D4NTX7-F1
#
_cell.length_a   1.000
_cell.length_b   1.000
_cell.length_c   1.000
_cell.angle_alpha   90.00
_cell.angle_beta   90.00
_cell.angle_gamma   90.00
#
_symmetry.space_group_name_H-M   'P 1'
#
loop_
_entity.id
_entity.type
_entity.pdbx_description
1 polymer ?
#
loop_
_entity_poly.entity_id
_entity_poly.type
_entity_poly.pdbx_seq_one_letter_code
_entity_poly.pdbx_strand_id
1 'polypeptide(L)'
;TPEEVEHLVAPWVEDFIEPIIFSDATKAIAAHRKAGDRILVISASGTHLVGPIAKRLGIDEILAIELEVTHGVYSGNTLGTLTYREGKITR
;
A
#
# COMPACT_ATOMS: atom_id res chain seq x y z
N THR A 1 -15.57 3.66 10.00
CA THR A 1 -14.94 2.36 10.34
C THR A 1 -13.92 1.99 9.28
N PRO A 2 -13.04 0.98 9.49
CA PRO A 2 -12.16 0.50 8.44
C PRO A 2 -12.90 0.10 7.15
N GLU A 3 -14.07 -0.53 7.27
CA GLU A 3 -14.93 -0.92 6.15
C GLU A 3 -15.43 0.28 5.33
N GLU A 4 -15.90 1.34 6.00
CA GLU A 4 -16.30 2.59 5.32
C GLU A 4 -15.13 3.22 4.57
N VAL A 5 -13.92 3.20 5.16
CA VAL A 5 -12.72 3.72 4.50
C VAL A 5 -12.35 2.87 3.29
N GLU A 6 -12.41 1.55 3.38
CA GLU A 6 -12.17 0.66 2.24
C GLU A 6 -13.13 0.96 1.08
N HIS A 7 -14.42 1.16 1.38
CA HIS A 7 -15.43 1.52 0.39
C HIS A 7 -15.15 2.86 -0.30
N LEU A 8 -14.57 3.83 0.41
CA LEU A 8 -14.19 5.14 -0.14
C LEU A 8 -12.87 5.11 -0.90
N VAL A 9 -11.92 4.27 -0.48
CA VAL A 9 -10.59 4.21 -1.09
C VAL A 9 -10.65 3.54 -2.47
N ALA A 10 -11.50 2.54 -2.67
CA ALA A 10 -11.63 1.85 -3.96
C ALA A 10 -11.91 2.81 -5.14
N PRO A 11 -12.98 3.64 -5.14
CA PRO A 11 -13.21 4.61 -6.20
C PRO A 11 -12.13 5.69 -6.26
N TRP A 12 -11.56 6.09 -5.11
CA TRP A 12 -10.46 7.06 -5.11
C TRP A 12 -9.21 6.54 -5.85
N VAL A 13 -8.89 5.25 -5.72
CA VAL A 13 -7.77 4.65 -6.45
C VAL A 13 -8.02 4.70 -7.95
N GLU A 14 -9.23 4.35 -8.40
CA GLU A 14 -9.62 4.36 -9.81
C GLU A 14 -9.62 5.79 -10.39
N ASP A 15 -10.27 6.73 -9.70
CA ASP A 15 -10.51 8.08 -10.21
C ASP A 15 -9.27 8.99 -10.13
N PHE A 16 -8.41 8.80 -9.12
CA PHE A 16 -7.33 9.73 -8.83
C PHE A 16 -5.93 9.12 -8.89
N ILE A 17 -5.76 7.86 -8.47
CA ILE A 17 -4.43 7.25 -8.43
C ILE A 17 -4.07 6.62 -9.76
N GLU A 18 -4.98 5.86 -10.35
CA GLU A 18 -4.72 5.15 -11.61
C GLU A 18 -4.25 6.10 -12.74
N PRO A 19 -4.85 7.28 -12.96
CA PRO A 19 -4.44 8.19 -14.03
C PRO A 19 -3.03 8.76 -13.85
N ILE A 20 -2.51 8.76 -12.62
CA ILE A 20 -1.18 9.29 -12.28
C ILE A 20 -0.14 8.19 -12.07
N ILE A 21 -0.48 6.91 -12.32
CA ILE A 21 0.50 5.83 -12.31
C ILE A 21 1.50 6.08 -13.44
N PHE A 22 2.77 6.25 -13.07
CA PHE A 22 3.85 6.46 -14.03
C PHE A 22 4.01 5.23 -14.93
N SER A 23 4.00 5.45 -16.24
CA SER A 23 4.20 4.37 -17.21
C SER A 23 5.54 3.63 -16.99
N ASP A 24 6.60 4.34 -16.58
CA ASP A 24 7.89 3.73 -16.28
C ASP A 24 7.87 2.83 -15.05
N ALA A 25 7.02 3.11 -14.06
CA ALA A 25 6.82 2.20 -12.93
C ALA A 25 6.21 0.87 -13.39
N THR A 26 5.21 0.91 -14.27
CA THR A 26 4.60 -0.30 -14.82
C THR A 26 5.59 -1.14 -15.65
N LYS A 27 6.47 -0.49 -16.43
CA LYS A 27 7.54 -1.15 -17.19
C LYS A 27 8.56 -1.81 -16.26
N ALA A 28 8.97 -1.12 -15.20
CA ALA A 28 9.90 -1.67 -14.22
C ALA A 28 9.33 -2.90 -13.51
N ILE A 29 8.07 -2.84 -13.06
CA ILE A 29 7.37 -3.98 -12.45
C ILE A 29 7.31 -5.16 -13.43
N ALA A 30 6.96 -4.92 -14.69
CA ALA A 30 6.90 -5.97 -15.71
C ALA A 30 8.27 -6.61 -15.97
N ALA A 31 9.36 -5.82 -15.96
CA ALA A 31 10.71 -6.32 -16.13
C ALA A 31 11.12 -7.28 -14.99
N HIS A 32 10.86 -6.88 -13.74
CA HIS A 32 11.10 -7.73 -12.56
C HIS A 32 10.25 -9.02 -12.60
N ARG A 33 8.98 -8.94 -12.99
CA ARG A 33 8.12 -10.12 -13.18
C ARG A 33 8.70 -11.09 -14.21
N LYS A 34 9.19 -10.56 -15.34
CA LYS A 34 9.81 -11.37 -16.40
C LYS A 34 11.11 -12.02 -15.94
N ALA A 35 11.86 -11.36 -15.06
CA ALA A 35 13.07 -11.91 -14.46
C ALA A 35 12.80 -13.01 -13.42
N GLY A 36 11.54 -13.17 -12.98
CA GLY A 36 11.17 -14.10 -11.91
C GLY A 36 11.43 -13.56 -10.51
N ASP A 37 11.59 -12.23 -10.38
CA ASP A 37 11.83 -11.59 -9.09
C ASP A 37 10.57 -11.57 -8.23
N ARG A 38 10.75 -11.67 -6.91
CA ARG A 38 9.71 -11.37 -5.93
C ARG A 38 9.55 -9.85 -5.84
N ILE A 39 8.31 -9.36 -5.95
CA ILE A 39 8.00 -7.94 -5.95
C ILE A 39 7.21 -7.59 -4.70
N LEU A 40 7.64 -6.53 -4.02
CA LEU A 40 7.07 -6.03 -2.76
C LEU A 40 6.96 -4.50 -2.82
N VAL A 41 5.84 -3.92 -2.37
CA VAL A 41 5.73 -2.47 -2.16
C VAL A 41 6.07 -2.14 -0.71
N ILE A 42 7.10 -1.31 -0.50
CA ILE A 42 7.50 -0.83 0.83
C ILE A 42 7.19 0.67 0.93
N SER A 43 6.28 1.05 1.84
CA SER A 43 5.79 2.42 1.96
C SER A 43 5.69 2.87 3.42
N ALA A 44 5.89 4.17 3.63
CA ALA A 44 5.60 4.83 4.91
C ALA A 44 4.14 5.34 4.98
N SER A 45 3.32 5.07 3.98
CA SER A 45 1.88 5.33 4.03
C SER A 45 1.14 4.15 4.68
N GLY A 46 -0.10 4.38 5.11
CA GLY A 46 -0.90 3.36 5.78
C GLY A 46 -1.34 2.22 4.85
N THR A 47 -1.47 1.01 5.39
CA THR A 47 -1.93 -0.21 4.67
C THR A 47 -3.27 0.00 3.96
N HIS A 48 -4.20 0.71 4.60
CA HIS A 48 -5.53 1.07 4.05
C HIS A 48 -5.47 1.83 2.71
N LEU A 49 -4.37 2.52 2.40
CA LEU A 49 -4.16 3.18 1.10
C LEU A 49 -3.24 2.36 0.20
N VAL A 50 -2.15 1.85 0.76
CA VAL A 50 -1.10 1.16 -0.03
C VAL A 50 -1.60 -0.15 -0.61
N GLY A 51 -2.42 -0.91 0.13
CA GLY A 51 -2.95 -2.19 -0.32
C GLY A 51 -3.76 -2.09 -1.61
N PRO A 52 -4.81 -1.24 -1.67
CA PRO A 52 -5.58 -1.02 -2.88
C PRO A 52 -4.75 -0.56 -4.09
N ILE A 53 -3.76 0.32 -3.88
CA ILE A 53 -2.86 0.78 -4.94
C ILE A 53 -1.95 -0.36 -5.43
N ALA A 54 -1.36 -1.13 -4.51
CA ALA A 54 -0.50 -2.27 -4.85
C ALA A 54 -1.28 -3.34 -5.63
N LYS A 55 -2.52 -3.63 -5.20
CA LYS A 55 -3.42 -4.52 -5.92
C LYS A 55 -3.70 -4.02 -7.34
N ARG A 56 -3.87 -2.71 -7.55
CA ARG A 56 -4.03 -2.14 -8.90
C ARG A 56 -2.81 -2.35 -9.79
N LEU A 57 -1.61 -2.36 -9.21
CA LEU A 57 -0.35 -2.70 -9.88
C LEU A 57 -0.11 -4.21 -10.04
N GLY A 58 -0.99 -5.06 -9.50
CA GLY A 58 -0.85 -6.52 -9.48
C GLY A 58 0.28 -6.99 -8.56
N ILE A 59 0.50 -6.30 -7.44
CA ILE A 59 1.49 -6.66 -6.42
C ILE A 59 0.70 -7.01 -5.15
N ASP A 60 0.80 -8.26 -4.72
CA ASP A 60 0.05 -8.76 -3.54
C ASP A 60 0.78 -8.47 -2.23
N GLU A 61 2.11 -8.33 -2.28
CA GLU A 61 2.92 -8.14 -1.10
C GLU A 61 3.14 -6.66 -0.80
N ILE A 62 2.85 -6.25 0.43
CA ILE A 62 3.08 -4.89 0.93
C ILE A 62 3.74 -4.90 2.31
N LEU A 63 4.63 -3.93 2.54
CA LEU A 63 5.07 -3.51 3.86
C LEU A 63 4.72 -2.03 4.02
N ALA A 64 3.72 -1.75 4.84
CA ALA A 64 3.17 -0.41 5.04
C ALA A 64 2.83 -0.19 6.51
N ILE A 65 2.52 1.05 6.90
CA ILE A 65 2.16 1.37 8.28
C ILE A 65 0.79 0.80 8.60
N GLU A 66 0.68 0.00 9.66
CA GLU A 66 -0.62 -0.41 10.19
C GLU A 66 -1.18 0.70 11.09
N LEU A 67 -2.50 0.92 11.03
CA LEU A 67 -3.19 1.90 11.87
C LEU A 67 -3.92 1.18 12.99
N GLU A 68 -3.89 1.77 14.19
CA GLU A 68 -4.62 1.24 15.32
C GLU A 68 -6.13 1.48 15.15
N VAL A 69 -6.92 0.43 15.42
CA VAL A 69 -8.38 0.47 15.42
C VAL A 69 -8.86 0.21 16.84
N THR A 70 -9.57 1.18 17.41
CA THR A 70 -10.12 1.11 18.76
C THR A 70 -11.61 1.41 18.70
N HIS A 71 -12.43 0.57 19.33
CA HIS A 71 -13.90 0.67 19.26
C HIS A 71 -14.46 0.71 17.82
N GLY A 72 -13.83 0.00 16.89
CA GLY A 72 -14.28 -0.11 15.50
C GLY A 72 -13.94 1.09 14.60
N VAL A 73 -13.16 2.05 15.08
CA VAL A 73 -12.71 3.23 14.32
C VAL A 73 -11.20 3.41 14.44
N TYR A 74 -10.58 4.07 13.45
CA TYR A 74 -9.18 4.43 13.52
C TYR A 74 -8.93 5.37 14.70
N SER A 75 -7.97 5.04 15.56
CA SER A 75 -7.65 5.84 16.75
C SER A 75 -6.79 7.07 16.44
N GLY A 76 -6.16 7.10 15.26
CA GLY A 76 -5.14 8.08 14.88
C GLY A 76 -3.71 7.65 15.21
N ASN A 77 -3.54 6.56 15.97
CA ASN A 77 -2.24 5.98 16.25
C ASN A 77 -1.82 4.97 15.18
N THR A 78 -0.53 4.64 15.18
CA THR A 78 0.07 3.61 14.32
C THR A 78 0.36 2.35 15.14
N LEU A 79 0.39 1.19 14.48
CA LEU A 79 0.71 -0.10 15.10
C LEU A 79 2.08 -0.63 14.64
N GLY A 80 2.79 -1.23 15.59
CA GLY A 80 4.04 -1.96 15.34
C GLY A 80 5.21 -1.08 14.91
N THR A 81 6.20 -1.71 14.28
CA THR A 81 7.38 -1.02 13.76
C THR A 81 7.01 -0.27 12.49
N LEU A 82 7.11 1.06 12.56
CA LEU A 82 6.88 1.91 11.39
C LEU A 82 7.82 1.54 10.26
N THR A 83 7.29 1.41 9.06
CA THR A 83 8.06 1.21 7.81
C THR A 83 8.74 2.53 7.39
N TYR A 84 9.50 3.14 8.32
CA TYR A 84 10.14 4.44 8.19
C TYR A 84 11.61 4.34 8.64
N ARG A 85 12.52 4.78 7.78
CA ARG A 85 13.98 4.69 7.98
C ARG A 85 14.41 3.27 8.37
N GLU A 86 15.00 3.11 9.54
CA GLU A 86 15.53 1.85 10.07
C GLU A 86 14.43 0.77 10.20
N GLY A 87 13.19 1.17 10.44
CA GLY A 87 12.07 0.22 10.53
C GLY A 87 11.72 -0.49 9.21
N LYS A 88 12.27 -0.06 8.06
CA LYS A 88 12.19 -0.81 6.79
C LYS A 88 13.08 -2.05 6.76
N ILE A 89 14.10 -2.11 7.63
CA ILE A 89 15.09 -3.20 7.67
C ILE A 89 14.71 -4.24 8.72
N THR A 90 14.09 -3.81 9.82
CA THR A 90 13.74 -4.68 10.95
C THR A 90 12.49 -5.55 10.68
N ARG A 91 11.72 -5.27 9.64
CA ARG A 91 10.42 -5.89 9.35
C ARG A 91 10.48 -6.86 8.17
#